data_AF-A0A430L555-F1
#
_entry.id   AF-A0A430L555-F1
#
_cell.length_a   1.000
_cell.length_b   1.000
_cell.length_c   1.000
_cell.angle_alpha   90.00
_cell.angle_beta   90.00
_cell.angle_gamma   90.00
#
_symmetry.space_group_name_H-M   'P 1'
#
loop_
_entity.id
_entity.type
_entity.pdbx_description
1 polymer ?
#
loop_
_entity_poly.entity_id
_entity_poly.type
_entity_poly.pdbx_seq_one_letter_code
_entity_poly.pdbx_strand_id
1 'polypeptide(L)'
;MSESNDDHTVDVAYSVYAATVRKHVAIGEFKRGLIARREWQHGRLAAAPQKSLSQELRGYACRYSCPLVFCFDNHTFIMLQFRARKAKDLNEAKCPVDCWVFPRNNIHGTTLRYAFYRFIVQGFRQCQGQAKLDIALNGQRPSERFFFNGAPFWREKDGSKLFEPWNYHRVVDASSGAFYWAVPGGSESVQYDDGTTVWDTASFWSAQEPVDEEEDLYSAD
;
A
#
# COMPACT_ATOMS: atom_id res chain seq x y z
N MET A 1 7.06 25.16 8.69
CA MET A 1 7.46 23.98 9.49
C MET A 1 8.59 23.30 8.74
N SER A 2 9.78 23.21 9.33
CA SER A 2 10.95 22.62 8.68
C SER A 2 10.77 21.12 8.54
N GLU A 3 10.70 20.62 7.30
CA GLU A 3 10.96 19.21 7.01
C GLU A 3 12.31 18.87 7.64
N SER A 4 12.34 17.91 8.56
CA SER A 4 13.58 17.21 8.80
C SER A 4 13.96 16.59 7.46
N ASN A 5 15.08 17.05 6.88
CA ASN A 5 15.71 16.41 5.73
C ASN A 5 16.08 14.99 6.16
N ASP A 6 15.10 14.07 6.08
CA ASP A 6 15.40 12.66 5.89
C ASP A 6 16.11 12.62 4.54
N ASP A 7 17.42 12.43 4.60
CA ASP A 7 18.28 12.27 3.43
C ASP A 7 17.83 10.99 2.71
N HIS A 8 16.85 11.15 1.82
CA HIS A 8 16.23 10.06 1.08
C HIS A 8 17.31 9.50 0.16
N THR A 9 17.86 8.35 0.52
CA THR A 9 18.85 7.60 -0.27
C THR A 9 18.26 7.03 -1.57
N VAL A 10 16.96 7.21 -1.77
CA VAL A 10 16.17 6.68 -2.88
C VAL A 10 15.73 7.82 -3.77
N ASP A 11 15.74 7.62 -5.08
CA ASP A 11 15.38 8.69 -6.02
C ASP A 11 13.94 9.18 -5.83
N VAL A 12 13.01 8.27 -5.48
CA VAL A 12 11.59 8.61 -5.35
C VAL A 12 10.92 7.90 -4.18
N ALA A 13 10.17 8.69 -3.41
CA ALA A 13 9.33 8.21 -2.32
C ALA A 13 7.89 8.75 -2.45
N TYR A 14 6.94 7.87 -2.80
CA TYR A 14 5.51 8.20 -2.75
C TYR A 14 5.03 8.05 -1.32
N SER A 15 4.47 9.11 -0.75
CA SER A 15 4.05 9.14 0.66
C SER A 15 2.69 9.78 0.81
N VAL A 16 1.99 9.42 1.88
CA VAL A 16 0.75 10.06 2.34
C VAL A 16 0.90 10.46 3.80
N TYR A 17 0.12 11.44 4.22
CA TYR A 17 0.00 11.80 5.63
C TYR A 17 -1.27 11.16 6.17
N ALA A 18 -1.14 10.47 7.30
CA ALA A 18 -2.28 10.06 8.12
C ALA A 18 -2.17 10.84 9.43
N ALA A 19 -3.10 11.78 9.64
CA ALA A 19 -2.96 12.86 10.61
C ALA A 19 -1.64 13.62 10.39
N THR A 20 -0.66 13.49 11.29
CA THR A 20 0.63 14.18 11.24
C THR A 20 1.80 13.26 10.89
N VAL A 21 1.54 11.96 10.69
CA VAL A 21 2.58 10.96 10.44
C VAL A 21 2.68 10.70 8.94
N ARG A 22 3.87 10.98 8.37
CA ARG A 22 4.21 10.60 7.00
C ARG A 22 4.36 9.09 6.90
N LYS A 23 3.72 8.49 5.90
CA LYS A 23 3.76 7.05 5.61
C LYS A 23 4.16 6.83 4.16
N HIS A 24 5.12 5.93 3.94
CA HIS A 24 5.57 5.59 2.60
C HIS A 24 4.65 4.57 1.95
N VAL A 25 4.04 4.97 0.83
CA VAL A 25 3.17 4.15 -0.01
C VAL A 25 4.01 3.26 -0.91
N ALA A 26 5.04 3.82 -1.55
CA ALA A 26 6.01 3.08 -2.35
C ALA A 26 7.32 3.85 -2.43
N ILE A 27 8.42 3.11 -2.45
CA ILE A 27 9.77 3.65 -2.57
C ILE A 27 10.41 3.10 -3.83
N GLY A 28 11.23 3.89 -4.53
CA GLY A 28 11.96 3.33 -5.65
C GLY A 28 13.09 4.18 -6.18
N GLU A 29 13.75 3.60 -7.17
CA GLU A 29 15.01 4.09 -7.72
C GLU A 29 15.07 3.96 -9.24
N PHE A 30 15.80 4.86 -9.89
CA PHE A 30 16.06 4.89 -11.31
C PHE A 30 17.53 4.56 -11.60
N LYS A 31 17.76 3.39 -12.20
CA LYS A 31 19.10 2.96 -12.66
C LYS A 31 19.21 3.15 -14.17
N ARG A 32 20.36 2.79 -14.77
CA ARG A 32 20.58 2.87 -16.22
C ARG A 32 20.98 1.51 -16.78
N GLY A 33 20.05 0.82 -17.45
CA GLY A 33 20.29 -0.44 -18.15
C GLY A 33 20.80 -1.60 -17.28
N LEU A 34 20.52 -1.58 -15.98
CA LEU A 34 21.05 -2.54 -15.00
C LEU A 34 20.24 -3.84 -14.93
N ILE A 35 18.94 -3.82 -15.19
CA ILE A 35 18.03 -4.92 -14.86
C ILE A 35 18.09 -6.00 -15.92
N ALA A 36 18.56 -7.20 -15.52
CA ALA A 36 18.51 -8.39 -16.35
C ALA A 36 17.10 -8.99 -16.34
N ARG A 37 16.19 -8.44 -17.18
CA ARG A 37 14.75 -8.79 -17.21
C ARG A 37 14.45 -10.28 -17.08
N ARG A 38 15.18 -11.13 -17.81
CA ARG A 38 14.96 -12.59 -17.80
C ARG A 38 15.23 -13.18 -16.42
N GLU A 39 16.29 -12.79 -15.72
CA GLU A 39 16.61 -13.32 -14.39
C GLU A 39 15.50 -13.02 -13.37
N TRP A 40 14.99 -11.78 -13.39
CA TRP A 40 13.90 -11.34 -12.52
C TRP A 40 12.58 -12.06 -12.82
N GLN A 41 12.24 -12.26 -14.10
CA GLN A 41 11.04 -12.99 -14.50
C GLN A 41 11.06 -14.47 -14.08
N HIS A 42 12.24 -15.10 -14.14
CA HIS A 42 12.40 -16.51 -13.74
C HIS A 42 12.60 -16.68 -12.22
N GLY A 43 12.76 -15.59 -11.47
CA GLY A 43 13.07 -15.62 -10.04
C GLY A 43 14.45 -16.20 -9.71
N ARG A 44 15.39 -16.19 -10.67
CA ARG A 44 16.75 -16.73 -10.52
C ARG A 44 17.78 -15.66 -10.83
N LEU A 45 18.22 -14.94 -9.80
CA LEU A 45 19.23 -13.89 -9.89
C LEU A 45 20.63 -14.51 -9.79
N ALA A 46 21.18 -14.96 -10.90
CA ALA A 46 22.47 -15.63 -10.96
C ALA A 46 23.62 -14.62 -10.96
N ALA A 47 23.47 -13.55 -11.73
CA ALA A 47 24.51 -12.54 -11.90
C ALA A 47 24.70 -11.70 -10.63
N ALA A 48 25.96 -11.45 -10.25
CA ALA A 48 26.30 -10.69 -9.04
C ALA A 48 25.63 -9.29 -8.98
N PRO A 49 25.54 -8.51 -10.09
CA PRO A 49 24.83 -7.23 -10.07
C PRO A 49 23.34 -7.36 -9.74
N GLN A 50 22.66 -8.43 -10.19
CA GLN A 50 21.24 -8.63 -9.91
C GLN A 50 21.00 -9.03 -8.46
N LYS A 51 21.89 -9.85 -7.89
CA LYS A 51 21.90 -10.18 -6.46
C LYS A 51 22.08 -8.91 -5.61
N SER A 52 23.08 -8.10 -5.95
CA SER A 52 23.32 -6.81 -5.29
C SER A 52 22.09 -5.91 -5.35
N LEU A 53 21.50 -5.74 -6.54
CA LEU A 53 20.28 -4.95 -6.72
C LEU A 53 19.12 -5.49 -5.87
N SER A 54 18.91 -6.80 -5.82
CA SER A 54 17.85 -7.36 -4.97
C SER A 54 18.05 -7.10 -3.47
N GLN A 55 19.30 -7.12 -3.01
CA GLN A 55 19.64 -6.84 -1.62
C GLN A 55 19.44 -5.36 -1.29
N GLU A 56 19.85 -4.48 -2.21
CA GLU A 56 19.65 -3.03 -2.13
C GLU A 56 18.15 -2.68 -2.05
N LEU A 57 17.32 -3.22 -2.94
CA LEU A 57 15.87 -2.99 -2.94
C LEU A 57 15.19 -3.51 -1.66
N ARG A 58 15.65 -4.64 -1.10
CA ARG A 58 15.20 -5.09 0.22
C ARG A 58 15.68 -4.14 1.33
N GLY A 59 16.91 -3.65 1.23
CA GLY A 59 17.46 -2.64 2.13
C GLY A 59 16.57 -1.40 2.20
N TYR A 60 16.07 -0.92 1.06
CA TYR A 60 15.09 0.18 1.03
C TYR A 60 13.79 -0.19 1.72
N ALA A 61 13.22 -1.38 1.45
CA ALA A 61 12.00 -1.82 2.10
C ALA A 61 12.14 -1.76 3.64
N CYS A 62 13.28 -2.25 4.15
CA CYS A 62 13.58 -2.25 5.58
C CYS A 62 13.82 -0.83 6.13
N ARG A 63 14.63 -0.01 5.45
CA ARG A 63 14.99 1.35 5.89
C ARG A 63 13.77 2.24 6.02
N TYR A 64 12.89 2.20 5.03
CA TYR A 64 11.70 3.06 4.98
C TYR A 64 10.46 2.40 5.58
N SER A 65 10.57 1.18 6.13
CA SER A 65 9.43 0.40 6.60
C SER A 65 8.29 0.37 5.57
N CYS A 66 8.65 0.14 4.29
CA CYS A 66 7.75 0.19 3.16
C CYS A 66 7.81 -1.15 2.41
N PRO A 67 6.73 -1.96 2.42
CA PRO A 67 6.74 -3.26 1.77
C PRO A 67 6.65 -3.19 0.24
N LEU A 68 6.48 -1.99 -0.33
CA LEU A 68 6.35 -1.77 -1.77
C LEU A 68 7.58 -1.02 -2.29
N VAL A 69 8.42 -1.73 -3.03
CA VAL A 69 9.63 -1.18 -3.64
C VAL A 69 9.59 -1.34 -5.16
N PHE A 70 10.03 -0.33 -5.91
CA PHE A 70 10.16 -0.43 -7.36
C PHE A 70 11.53 0.03 -7.85
N CYS A 71 11.90 -0.40 -9.05
CA CYS A 71 13.10 0.06 -9.74
C CYS A 71 12.85 0.12 -11.24
N PHE A 72 13.28 1.20 -11.89
CA PHE A 72 13.22 1.37 -13.34
C PHE A 72 14.60 1.65 -13.91
N ASP A 73 14.99 0.98 -14.99
CA ASP A 73 16.33 1.15 -15.57
C ASP A 73 16.35 1.77 -16.98
N ASN A 74 15.29 2.48 -17.37
CA ASN A 74 14.95 2.94 -18.72
C ASN A 74 14.45 1.86 -19.70
N HIS A 75 14.61 0.57 -19.39
CA HIS A 75 14.19 -0.52 -20.28
C HIS A 75 13.21 -1.49 -19.62
N THR A 76 13.35 -1.72 -18.32
CA THR A 76 12.60 -2.66 -17.51
C THR A 76 12.18 -1.97 -16.22
N PHE A 77 10.93 -2.19 -15.85
CA PHE A 77 10.34 -1.75 -14.60
C PHE A 77 10.05 -2.97 -13.73
N ILE A 78 10.63 -3.02 -12.54
CA ILE A 78 10.35 -4.05 -11.55
C ILE A 78 9.60 -3.45 -10.37
N MET A 79 8.60 -4.17 -9.89
CA MET A 79 7.83 -3.84 -8.69
C MET A 79 7.86 -5.05 -7.76
N LEU A 80 8.17 -4.80 -6.49
CA LEU A 80 8.33 -5.80 -5.45
C LEU A 80 7.35 -5.49 -4.32
N GLN A 81 6.53 -6.47 -3.96
CA GLN A 81 5.75 -6.43 -2.72
C GLN A 81 6.27 -7.49 -1.75
N PHE A 82 6.90 -7.06 -0.67
CA PHE A 82 7.35 -7.93 0.40
C PHE A 82 6.15 -8.32 1.27
N ARG A 83 5.79 -9.61 1.29
CA ARG A 83 4.66 -10.15 2.08
C ARG A 83 5.02 -10.34 3.56
N ALA A 84 5.67 -9.34 4.15
CA ALA A 84 6.01 -9.30 5.55
C ALA A 84 4.75 -9.19 6.42
N ARG A 85 4.65 -9.98 7.50
CA ARG A 85 3.49 -9.91 8.41
C ARG A 85 3.64 -8.75 9.38
N LYS A 86 4.87 -8.48 9.81
CA LYS A 86 5.30 -7.34 10.63
C LYS A 86 6.46 -6.63 9.93
N ALA A 87 6.68 -5.35 10.23
CA ALA A 87 7.76 -4.56 9.64
C ALA A 87 9.14 -5.24 9.79
N LYS A 88 9.40 -5.87 10.94
CA LYS A 88 10.65 -6.61 11.19
C LYS A 88 10.87 -7.79 10.24
N ASP A 89 9.80 -8.39 9.73
CA ASP A 89 9.87 -9.57 8.85
C ASP A 89 10.40 -9.19 7.45
N LEU A 90 10.48 -7.90 7.11
CA LEU A 90 11.11 -7.43 5.87
C LEU A 90 12.59 -7.83 5.77
N ASN A 91 13.27 -7.96 6.91
CA ASN A 91 14.66 -8.40 6.98
C ASN A 91 14.81 -9.92 6.81
N GLU A 92 13.72 -10.69 6.89
CA GLU A 92 13.80 -12.15 6.81
C GLU A 92 14.06 -12.60 5.37
N ALA A 93 15.10 -13.40 5.19
CA ALA A 93 15.43 -14.00 3.89
C ALA A 93 14.28 -14.87 3.34
N LYS A 94 13.44 -15.42 4.21
CA LYS A 94 12.28 -16.24 3.86
C LYS A 94 10.99 -15.44 3.63
N CYS A 95 11.03 -14.11 3.83
CA CYS A 95 9.88 -13.25 3.53
C CYS A 95 9.51 -13.39 2.04
N PRO A 96 8.29 -13.87 1.71
CA PRO A 96 7.87 -14.00 0.33
C PRO A 96 7.81 -12.63 -0.35
N VAL A 97 8.18 -12.57 -1.62
CA VAL A 97 8.17 -11.34 -2.41
C VAL A 97 7.39 -11.60 -3.69
N ASP A 98 6.31 -10.85 -3.90
CA ASP A 98 5.69 -10.79 -5.21
C ASP A 98 6.56 -9.90 -6.10
N CYS A 99 6.92 -10.40 -7.28
CA CYS A 99 7.78 -9.69 -8.24
C CYS A 99 7.05 -9.56 -9.57
N TRP A 100 6.82 -8.32 -9.99
CA TRP A 100 6.28 -8.03 -11.32
C TRP A 100 7.34 -7.33 -12.17
N VAL A 101 7.50 -7.79 -13.41
CA VAL A 101 8.53 -7.32 -14.33
C VAL A 101 7.88 -6.86 -15.63
N PHE A 102 7.96 -5.56 -15.92
CA PHE A 102 7.35 -4.94 -17.09
C PHE A 102 8.44 -4.35 -18.01
N PRO A 103 8.53 -4.78 -19.28
CA PRO A 103 9.37 -4.07 -20.23
C PRO A 103 8.77 -2.69 -20.54
N ARG A 104 9.61 -1.70 -20.85
CA ARG A 104 9.15 -0.38 -21.31
C ARG A 104 8.34 -0.48 -22.59
N ASN A 105 8.85 -1.24 -23.55
CA ASN A 105 8.15 -1.56 -24.78
C ASN A 105 7.35 -2.85 -24.56
N ASN A 106 6.08 -2.68 -24.17
CA ASN A 106 5.16 -3.77 -23.84
C ASN A 106 3.93 -3.73 -24.76
N ILE A 107 4.14 -3.89 -26.06
CA ILE A 107 3.07 -3.81 -27.06
C ILE A 107 1.99 -4.86 -26.74
N HIS A 108 0.72 -4.44 -26.74
CA HIS A 108 -0.45 -5.24 -26.32
C HIS A 108 -0.46 -5.69 -24.85
N GLY A 109 0.54 -5.32 -24.06
CA GLY A 109 0.60 -5.63 -22.65
C GLY A 109 0.09 -4.50 -21.77
N THR A 110 0.15 -4.73 -20.45
CA THR A 110 -0.16 -3.72 -19.44
C THR A 110 0.78 -2.53 -19.54
N THR A 111 0.23 -1.32 -19.54
CA THR A 111 1.03 -0.08 -19.52
C THR A 111 1.72 0.12 -18.18
N LEU A 112 2.91 0.72 -18.18
CA LEU A 112 3.63 1.04 -16.93
C LEU A 112 2.80 1.92 -16.00
N ARG A 113 2.05 2.88 -16.55
CA ARG A 113 1.15 3.75 -15.79
C ARG A 113 0.09 2.95 -15.04
N TYR A 114 -0.60 2.04 -15.72
CA TYR A 114 -1.64 1.24 -15.08
C TYR A 114 -1.05 0.26 -14.05
N ALA A 115 0.05 -0.41 -14.40
CA ALA A 115 0.75 -1.31 -13.48
C ALA A 115 1.16 -0.57 -12.19
N PHE A 116 1.76 0.61 -12.34
CA PHE A 116 2.21 1.41 -11.22
C PHE A 116 1.06 1.98 -10.40
N TYR A 117 -0.02 2.44 -11.04
CA TYR A 117 -1.23 2.85 -10.33
C TYR A 117 -1.75 1.72 -9.43
N ARG A 118 -1.87 0.49 -9.95
CA ARG A 118 -2.32 -0.67 -9.17
C ARG A 118 -1.38 -1.00 -8.02
N PHE A 119 -0.08 -0.79 -8.21
CA PHE A 119 0.93 -0.96 -7.17
C PHE A 119 0.80 0.08 -6.06
N ILE A 120 0.68 1.36 -6.42
CA ILE A 120 0.43 2.47 -5.48
C ILE A 120 -0.85 2.23 -4.67
N VAL A 121 -1.93 1.76 -5.29
CA VAL A 121 -3.17 1.40 -4.58
C VAL A 121 -2.92 0.33 -3.50
N GLN A 122 -2.06 -0.67 -3.75
CA GLN A 122 -1.71 -1.66 -2.72
C GLN A 122 -0.91 -1.05 -1.56
N GLY A 123 0.00 -0.12 -1.86
CA GLY A 123 0.74 0.60 -0.83
C GLY A 123 -0.15 1.53 -0.01
N PHE A 124 -1.14 2.12 -0.65
CA PHE A 124 -2.12 2.95 0.03
C PHE A 124 -3.00 2.11 0.97
N ARG A 125 -3.43 0.92 0.56
CA ARG A 125 -4.14 -0.05 1.43
C ARG A 125 -3.33 -0.45 2.65
N GLN A 126 -2.02 -0.58 2.49
CA GLN A 126 -1.11 -0.80 3.60
C GLN A 126 -1.13 0.36 4.59
N CYS A 127 -1.07 1.61 4.10
CA CYS A 127 -1.19 2.81 4.93
C CYS A 127 -2.54 2.86 5.64
N GLN A 128 -3.64 2.55 4.94
CA GLN A 128 -5.00 2.48 5.51
C GLN A 128 -5.06 1.49 6.68
N GLY A 129 -4.50 0.28 6.52
CA GLY A 129 -4.51 -0.70 7.61
C GLY A 129 -3.67 -0.32 8.84
N GLN A 130 -2.74 0.65 8.71
CA GLN A 130 -2.07 1.23 9.86
C GLN A 130 -2.89 2.31 10.56
N ALA A 131 -3.88 2.91 9.88
CA ALA A 131 -4.86 3.82 10.46
C ALA A 131 -6.07 3.06 11.02
N LYS A 132 -5.85 1.85 11.55
CA LYS A 132 -6.91 0.99 12.05
C LYS A 132 -7.67 1.62 13.21
N LEU A 133 -8.97 1.40 13.26
CA LEU A 133 -9.79 1.67 14.42
C LEU A 133 -9.93 0.41 15.28
N ASP A 134 -10.29 0.61 16.54
CA ASP A 134 -10.55 -0.48 17.46
C ASP A 134 -11.98 -0.99 17.29
N ILE A 135 -12.13 -2.02 16.45
CA ILE A 135 -13.45 -2.57 16.07
C ILE A 135 -13.70 -3.96 16.65
N ALA A 136 -14.97 -4.24 16.89
CA ALA A 136 -15.47 -5.59 17.17
C ALA A 136 -16.67 -5.86 16.25
N LEU A 137 -16.63 -6.97 15.53
CA LEU A 137 -17.75 -7.49 14.74
C LEU A 137 -18.36 -8.63 15.53
N ASN A 138 -19.66 -8.56 15.83
CA ASN A 138 -20.36 -9.54 16.67
C ASN A 138 -19.61 -9.84 17.99
N GLY A 139 -19.08 -8.79 18.63
CA GLY A 139 -18.30 -8.89 19.87
C GLY A 139 -16.88 -9.46 19.72
N GLN A 140 -16.42 -9.77 18.50
CA GLN A 140 -15.09 -10.33 18.27
C GLN A 140 -14.18 -9.35 17.52
N ARG A 141 -12.98 -9.16 18.07
CA ARG A 141 -11.95 -8.28 17.49
C ARG A 141 -11.08 -9.03 16.48
N PRO A 142 -10.56 -8.35 15.44
CA PRO A 142 -9.54 -8.93 14.58
C PRO A 142 -8.33 -9.39 15.39
N SER A 143 -7.76 -10.54 15.05
CA SER A 143 -6.57 -11.06 15.74
C SER A 143 -5.34 -10.24 15.43
N GLU A 144 -5.07 -9.99 14.14
CA GLU A 144 -3.96 -9.14 13.69
C GLU A 144 -4.28 -8.53 12.32
N ARG A 145 -3.36 -7.68 11.82
CA ARG A 145 -3.34 -7.19 10.44
C ARG A 145 -2.03 -7.56 9.78
N PHE A 146 -2.08 -7.84 8.48
CA PHE A 146 -0.86 -7.99 7.70
C PHE A 146 -0.21 -6.64 7.44
N PHE A 147 1.09 -6.55 7.72
CA PHE A 147 1.86 -5.34 7.47
C PHE A 147 1.94 -4.97 5.98
N PHE A 148 1.92 -5.92 5.04
CA PHE A 148 2.15 -5.63 3.62
C PHE A 148 0.93 -5.09 2.86
N ASN A 149 -0.29 -5.29 3.36
CA ASN A 149 -1.53 -4.86 2.69
C ASN A 149 -2.58 -4.27 3.64
N GLY A 150 -2.31 -4.23 4.95
CA GLY A 150 -3.20 -3.66 5.95
C GLY A 150 -4.46 -4.49 6.27
N ALA A 151 -4.60 -5.67 5.69
CA ALA A 151 -5.82 -6.48 5.84
C ALA A 151 -5.90 -7.13 7.24
N PRO A 152 -7.02 -6.96 7.96
CA PRO A 152 -7.28 -7.67 9.20
C PRO A 152 -7.62 -9.13 8.93
N PHE A 153 -7.38 -9.97 9.92
CA PHE A 153 -7.87 -11.34 9.92
C PHE A 153 -8.26 -11.79 11.34
N TRP A 154 -9.20 -12.71 11.40
CA TRP A 154 -9.59 -13.44 12.60
C TRP A 154 -8.96 -14.82 12.57
N ARG A 155 -8.61 -15.33 13.75
CA ARG A 155 -8.08 -16.68 13.90
C ARG A 155 -9.19 -17.61 14.38
N GLU A 156 -9.46 -18.65 13.61
CA GLU A 156 -10.38 -19.70 14.01
C GLU A 156 -9.73 -20.66 15.02
N LYS A 157 -10.54 -21.54 15.63
CA LYS A 157 -10.06 -22.50 16.65
C LYS A 157 -9.01 -23.47 16.11
N ASP A 158 -9.07 -23.80 14.83
CA ASP A 158 -8.10 -24.65 14.12
C ASP A 158 -6.82 -23.89 13.69
N GLY A 159 -6.77 -22.58 13.95
CA GLY A 159 -5.66 -21.71 13.58
C GLY A 159 -5.76 -21.11 12.17
N SER A 160 -6.81 -21.42 11.41
CA SER A 160 -7.08 -20.83 10.09
C SER A 160 -7.25 -19.30 10.20
N LYS A 161 -7.08 -18.61 9.07
CA LYS A 161 -7.25 -17.15 8.97
C LYS A 161 -8.51 -16.83 8.18
N LEU A 162 -9.41 -16.10 8.80
CA LEU A 162 -10.64 -15.61 8.20
C LEU A 162 -10.52 -14.10 7.93
N PHE A 163 -10.74 -13.70 6.68
CA PHE A 163 -10.63 -12.31 6.23
C PHE A 163 -11.98 -11.60 6.12
N GLU A 164 -13.04 -12.40 5.93
CA GLU A 164 -14.42 -11.95 5.76
C GLU A 164 -15.32 -12.68 6.78
N PRO A 165 -15.24 -12.29 8.06
CA PRO A 165 -15.98 -12.98 9.11
C PRO A 165 -17.49 -12.75 8.94
N TRP A 166 -18.30 -13.81 9.06
CA TRP A 166 -19.75 -13.80 8.78
C TRP A 166 -20.13 -13.30 7.38
N ASN A 167 -19.24 -13.46 6.40
CA ASN A 167 -19.37 -12.92 5.04
C ASN A 167 -19.44 -11.38 5.00
N TYR A 168 -19.05 -10.70 6.07
CA TYR A 168 -18.79 -9.26 6.02
C TYR A 168 -17.51 -9.00 5.26
N HIS A 169 -17.52 -7.95 4.45
CA HIS A 169 -16.36 -7.57 3.65
C HIS A 169 -16.08 -6.08 3.81
N ARG A 170 -14.85 -5.68 3.50
CA ARG A 170 -14.44 -4.29 3.62
C ARG A 170 -14.71 -3.53 2.33
N VAL A 171 -15.32 -2.36 2.46
CA VAL A 171 -15.59 -1.43 1.36
C VAL A 171 -14.85 -0.13 1.64
N VAL A 172 -14.23 0.44 0.61
CA VAL A 172 -13.61 1.76 0.70
C VAL A 172 -14.68 2.81 0.48
N ASP A 173 -14.83 3.73 1.41
CA ASP A 173 -15.53 4.98 1.17
C ASP A 173 -14.62 5.94 0.39
N ALA A 174 -15.03 6.28 -0.83
CA ALA A 174 -14.26 7.16 -1.70
C ALA A 174 -14.17 8.60 -1.17
N SER A 175 -15.15 9.04 -0.38
CA SER A 175 -15.22 10.43 0.11
C SER A 175 -14.22 10.73 1.22
N SER A 176 -13.80 9.71 1.97
CA SER A 176 -12.83 9.86 3.08
C SER A 176 -11.58 9.00 2.98
N GLY A 177 -11.60 7.99 2.10
CA GLY A 177 -10.53 7.01 2.00
C GLY A 177 -10.47 6.05 3.19
N ALA A 178 -11.51 5.98 4.01
CA ALA A 178 -11.63 5.01 5.08
C ALA A 178 -12.25 3.69 4.59
N PHE A 179 -11.95 2.59 5.28
CA PHE A 179 -12.68 1.34 5.12
C PHE A 179 -13.81 1.25 6.14
N TYR A 180 -14.98 0.78 5.70
CA TYR A 180 -16.05 0.32 6.58
C TYR A 180 -16.37 -1.15 6.29
N TRP A 181 -17.02 -1.81 7.24
CA TRP A 181 -17.52 -3.17 7.06
C TRP A 181 -18.92 -3.16 6.46
N ALA A 182 -19.13 -3.97 5.43
CA ALA A 182 -20.42 -4.10 4.75
C ALA A 182 -21.02 -5.49 4.95
N VAL A 183 -22.35 -5.55 4.96
CA VAL A 183 -23.12 -6.79 5.05
C VAL A 183 -22.94 -7.66 3.79
N PRO A 184 -23.25 -8.97 3.84
CA PRO A 184 -23.01 -9.85 2.72
C PRO A 184 -23.81 -9.43 1.47
N GLY A 185 -23.15 -9.36 0.32
CA GLY A 185 -23.81 -9.15 -0.98
C GLY A 185 -24.13 -7.70 -1.36
N GLY A 186 -23.68 -6.70 -0.59
CA GLY A 186 -23.93 -5.29 -0.91
C GLY A 186 -22.91 -4.31 -0.33
N SER A 187 -23.16 -3.01 -0.53
CA SER A 187 -22.35 -1.91 0.02
C SER A 187 -22.97 -1.27 1.27
N GLU A 188 -24.05 -1.86 1.79
CA GLU A 188 -24.70 -1.41 3.02
C GLU A 188 -23.78 -1.66 4.22
N SER A 189 -23.53 -0.60 5.00
CA SER A 189 -22.62 -0.67 6.13
C SER A 189 -23.20 -1.46 7.30
N VAL A 190 -22.37 -2.28 7.94
CA VAL A 190 -22.64 -2.78 9.28
C VAL A 190 -22.72 -1.59 10.24
N GLN A 191 -23.73 -1.58 11.11
CA GLN A 191 -23.96 -0.53 12.10
C GLN A 191 -23.89 -1.12 13.52
N TYR A 192 -23.49 -0.29 14.49
CA TYR A 192 -23.68 -0.55 15.91
C TYR A 192 -25.15 -0.35 16.31
N ASP A 193 -25.52 -0.75 17.53
CA ASP A 193 -26.89 -0.63 18.05
C ASP A 193 -27.41 0.82 18.09
N ASP A 194 -26.50 1.81 18.10
CA ASP A 194 -26.81 3.24 18.04
C ASP A 194 -26.97 3.79 16.61
N GLY A 195 -26.86 2.93 15.59
CA GLY A 195 -26.95 3.29 14.18
C GLY A 195 -25.63 3.78 13.56
N THR A 196 -24.54 3.83 14.33
CA THR A 196 -23.25 4.33 13.81
C THR A 196 -22.57 3.28 12.94
N THR A 197 -22.04 3.68 11.78
CA THR A 197 -21.28 2.78 10.88
C THR A 197 -20.03 2.20 11.55
N VAL A 198 -19.81 0.90 11.33
CA VAL A 198 -18.60 0.20 11.79
C VAL A 198 -17.44 0.46 10.82
N TRP A 199 -16.64 1.48 11.13
CA TRP A 199 -15.44 1.87 10.40
C TRP A 199 -14.22 1.01 10.78
N ASP A 200 -13.57 0.37 9.81
CA ASP A 200 -12.34 -0.41 9.99
C ASP A 200 -11.09 0.47 10.17
N THR A 201 -11.06 1.63 9.50
CA THR A 201 -9.92 2.56 9.49
C THR A 201 -10.39 4.00 9.60
N ALA A 202 -9.51 4.88 10.10
CA ALA A 202 -9.74 6.32 10.07
C ALA A 202 -9.66 6.88 8.64
N SER A 203 -10.27 8.04 8.45
CA SER A 203 -10.24 8.81 7.19
C SER A 203 -8.84 9.33 6.88
N PHE A 204 -8.49 9.35 5.60
CA PHE A 204 -7.24 9.91 5.07
C PHE A 204 -7.42 11.32 4.52
N TRP A 205 -8.62 11.64 4.08
CA TRP A 205 -9.02 12.98 3.66
C TRP A 205 -10.43 13.26 4.18
N SER A 206 -10.76 14.54 4.31
CA SER A 206 -12.15 14.98 4.45
C SER A 206 -12.75 15.17 3.06
N ALA A 207 -14.07 15.08 2.95
CA ALA A 207 -14.74 15.71 1.82
C ALA A 207 -14.28 17.17 1.78
N GLN A 208 -13.86 17.66 0.61
CA GLN A 208 -13.64 19.10 0.46
C GLN A 208 -14.94 19.79 0.86
N GLU A 209 -14.88 20.72 1.81
CA GLU A 209 -15.95 21.69 1.92
C GLU A 209 -16.12 22.32 0.53
N PRO A 210 -17.34 22.46 0.01
CA PRO A 210 -17.54 23.20 -1.22
C PRO A 210 -16.85 24.55 -1.01
N VAL A 211 -15.86 24.83 -1.85
CA VAL A 211 -15.26 26.16 -1.90
C VAL A 211 -16.40 27.07 -2.33
N ASP A 212 -16.89 27.92 -1.44
CA ASP A 212 -17.78 29.00 -1.83
C ASP A 212 -17.03 29.81 -2.89
N GLU A 213 -17.43 29.67 -4.15
CA GLU A 213 -16.98 30.49 -5.27
C GLU A 213 -17.56 31.90 -5.12
N GLU A 214 -17.21 32.61 -4.04
CA GLU A 214 -17.49 34.04 -3.87
C GLU A 214 -16.24 34.75 -3.34
N GLU A 215 -15.21 34.84 -4.19
CA GLU A 215 -14.33 36.01 -4.18
C GLU A 215 -13.77 36.19 -5.61
N ASP A 216 -14.54 36.89 -6.44
CA ASP A 216 -14.13 37.42 -7.74
C ASP A 216 -12.95 38.39 -7.54
N LEU A 217 -11.74 37.84 -7.45
CA LEU A 217 -10.45 38.53 -7.34
C LEU A 217 -10.06 39.31 -8.62
N TYR A 218 -10.98 39.48 -9.57
CA TYR A 218 -10.79 40.21 -10.83
C TYR A 218 -11.74 41.42 -10.99
N SER A 219 -12.08 42.09 -9.89
CA SER A 219 -12.56 43.47 -9.99
C SER A 219 -11.35 44.39 -10.20
N ALA A 220 -10.98 44.62 -11.45
CA ALA A 220 -9.98 45.61 -11.82
C ALA A 220 -10.61 47.01 -11.81
N ASP A 221 -10.13 47.88 -10.92
CA ASP A 221 -10.18 49.34 -11.06
C ASP A 221 -8.88 49.84 -11.72
#